data_AF-T0QRI0-F1
#
_entry.id   AF-T0QRI0-F1
#
_cell.length_a   1.000
_cell.length_b   1.000
_cell.length_c   1.000
_cell.angle_alpha   90.00
_cell.angle_beta   90.00
_cell.angle_gamma   90.00
#
_symmetry.space_group_name_H-M   'P 1'
#
loop_
_entity.id
_entity.type
_entity.pdbx_description
1 polymer ?
#
loop_
_entity_poly.entity_id
_entity_poly.type
_entity_poly.pdbx_seq_one_letter_code
_entity_poly.pdbx_strand_id
1 'polypeptide(L)'
;MLQAIISEFSRDPRRPPATTDRLPTTMLECETMTPMTTNNQDEIFGYEHNSAMDIPELPSTPETSPRQLVRSKSWGNLARAATTPKLLNVRAPKQQTHWRRSQPAILQWAPLDISVAEIRIVLLQKSSLTNTRSYTIIADHVENNGLFVLKQVPASLTKDKDYFVRFMSMDGKLFVDSETFSIGE
;
A
#
# COMPACT_ATOMS: atom_id res chain seq x y z
N MET A 1 47.13 11.65 -47.45
CA MET A 1 48.60 11.61 -47.29
C MET A 1 48.87 11.44 -45.78
N LEU A 2 49.43 10.27 -45.39
CA LEU A 2 49.99 9.85 -44.07
C LEU A 2 49.03 9.68 -42.87
N GLN A 3 48.67 8.42 -42.52
CA GLN A 3 49.18 7.53 -41.43
C GLN A 3 48.68 7.91 -40.02
N ALA A 4 47.81 7.15 -39.33
CA ALA A 4 47.93 5.80 -38.73
C ALA A 4 48.88 5.73 -37.52
N ILE A 5 48.32 5.69 -36.30
CA ILE A 5 48.89 4.99 -35.14
C ILE A 5 47.77 4.24 -34.40
N ILE A 6 48.03 2.94 -34.26
CA ILE A 6 47.26 1.90 -33.60
C ILE A 6 47.63 1.89 -32.11
N SER A 7 46.65 1.68 -31.23
CA SER A 7 46.91 1.12 -29.90
C SER A 7 45.87 0.03 -29.62
N GLU A 8 46.29 -1.21 -29.85
CA GLU A 8 45.57 -2.42 -29.49
C GLU A 8 45.71 -2.68 -27.99
N PHE A 9 44.59 -2.66 -27.27
CA PHE A 9 44.51 -3.32 -25.97
C PHE A 9 43.90 -4.70 -26.17
N SER A 10 44.79 -5.69 -26.25
CA SER A 10 44.49 -7.11 -26.17
C SER A 10 43.83 -7.43 -24.83
N ARG A 11 42.56 -7.88 -24.85
CA ARG A 11 41.91 -8.54 -23.71
C ARG A 11 41.74 -10.02 -24.07
N ASP A 12 42.53 -10.85 -23.41
CA ASP A 12 42.54 -12.31 -23.51
C ASP A 12 41.17 -12.91 -23.10
N PRO A 13 40.52 -13.74 -23.94
CA PRO A 13 39.17 -14.25 -23.70
C PRO A 13 39.12 -15.60 -22.96
N ARG A 14 40.13 -15.97 -22.14
CA ARG A 14 40.21 -17.34 -21.56
C ARG A 14 40.32 -17.40 -20.03
N ARG A 15 39.24 -17.05 -19.32
CA ARG A 15 39.05 -17.52 -17.93
C ARG A 15 37.57 -17.71 -17.55
N PRO A 16 37.15 -18.97 -17.38
CA PRO A 16 36.36 -19.37 -16.20
C PRO A 16 36.85 -20.73 -15.64
N PRO A 17 36.33 -21.27 -14.52
CA PRO A 17 35.43 -20.71 -13.49
C PRO A 17 36.01 -20.84 -12.06
N ALA A 18 35.34 -20.24 -11.06
CA ALA A 18 35.40 -20.73 -9.68
C ALA A 18 33.97 -20.97 -9.20
N THR A 19 33.52 -22.20 -9.39
CA THR A 19 32.30 -22.76 -8.82
C THR A 19 32.55 -23.00 -7.34
N THR A 20 31.74 -22.42 -6.46
CA THR A 20 31.61 -22.92 -5.09
C THR A 20 30.13 -23.07 -4.81
N ASP A 21 29.67 -24.28 -5.06
CA ASP A 21 28.52 -24.87 -4.40
C ASP A 21 28.69 -24.77 -2.88
N ARG A 22 27.63 -24.37 -2.18
CA ARG A 22 26.96 -25.18 -1.16
C ARG A 22 25.87 -24.38 -0.46
N LEU A 23 24.63 -24.63 -0.87
CA LEU A 23 23.47 -24.58 0.02
C LEU A 23 23.54 -25.79 0.97
N PRO A 24 23.22 -25.61 2.25
CA PRO A 24 22.54 -26.66 2.99
C PRO A 24 21.07 -26.27 3.20
N THR A 25 20.20 -27.07 2.59
CA THR A 25 18.82 -27.30 2.97
C THR A 25 18.75 -27.73 4.43
N THR A 26 18.03 -26.98 5.26
CA THR A 26 17.42 -27.55 6.48
C THR A 26 15.99 -27.03 6.58
N MET A 27 15.07 -27.97 6.39
CA MET A 27 13.66 -27.84 6.68
C MET A 27 13.46 -27.62 8.19
N LEU A 28 12.59 -26.68 8.54
CA LEU A 28 11.94 -26.65 9.84
C LEU A 28 10.46 -26.36 9.59
N GLU A 29 9.74 -27.45 9.33
CA GLU A 29 8.33 -27.55 9.70
C GLU A 29 8.24 -27.37 11.22
N CYS A 30 7.49 -26.37 11.68
CA CYS A 30 6.95 -26.38 13.02
C CYS A 30 5.48 -26.77 12.90
N GLU A 31 5.21 -27.99 13.34
CA GLU A 31 3.95 -28.68 13.33
C GLU A 31 2.87 -27.92 14.12
N THR A 32 1.66 -28.00 13.57
CA THR A 32 0.38 -27.58 14.13
C THR A 32 0.12 -28.26 15.48
N MET A 33 0.01 -27.49 16.57
CA MET A 33 -0.61 -27.99 17.81
C MET A 33 -2.13 -27.85 17.74
N THR A 34 -2.80 -28.99 17.91
CA THR A 34 -4.24 -29.19 18.03
C THR A 34 -4.83 -28.55 19.30
N PRO A 35 -6.15 -28.27 19.31
CA PRO A 35 -6.83 -27.59 20.40
C PRO A 35 -7.00 -28.48 21.64
N MET A 36 -6.73 -27.93 22.83
CA MET A 36 -7.11 -28.53 24.10
C MET A 36 -8.64 -28.47 24.28
N THR A 37 -9.28 -29.62 24.17
CA THR A 37 -10.60 -29.89 24.73
C THR A 37 -10.50 -29.90 26.25
N THR A 38 -11.35 -29.12 26.93
CA THR A 38 -11.71 -29.39 28.33
C THR A 38 -13.18 -29.76 28.38
N ASN A 39 -13.41 -30.89 29.03
CA ASN A 39 -14.65 -31.64 29.18
C ASN A 39 -15.25 -31.34 30.56
N ASN A 40 -16.54 -31.71 30.73
CA ASN A 40 -17.30 -31.93 31.97
C ASN A 40 -18.16 -30.73 32.44
N GLN A 41 -19.50 -30.81 32.35
CA GLN A 41 -20.45 -31.50 33.28
C GLN A 41 -20.54 -30.73 34.61
N ASP A 42 -21.66 -30.42 35.25
CA ASP A 42 -23.09 -30.76 35.21
C ASP A 42 -23.80 -29.70 36.12
N GLU A 43 -25.09 -29.88 36.45
CA GLU A 43 -25.97 -29.09 37.37
C GLU A 43 -26.97 -28.19 36.61
N ILE A 44 -28.14 -28.67 36.15
CA ILE A 44 -29.26 -29.33 36.86
C ILE A 44 -29.69 -28.58 38.12
N PHE A 45 -30.69 -27.71 37.96
CA PHE A 45 -31.72 -27.45 38.96
C PHE A 45 -33.07 -27.22 38.25
N GLY A 46 -33.95 -28.22 38.33
CA GLY A 46 -35.41 -27.97 38.42
C GLY A 46 -35.71 -27.24 39.73
N TYR A 47 -36.88 -26.69 40.01
CA TYR A 47 -38.22 -27.27 39.88
C TYR A 47 -39.28 -26.18 39.81
N GLU A 48 -40.41 -26.54 39.22
CA GLU A 48 -41.66 -25.79 39.14
C GLU A 48 -42.27 -25.50 40.52
N HIS A 49 -42.93 -24.34 40.66
CA HIS A 49 -43.98 -24.13 41.64
C HIS A 49 -45.16 -23.35 41.05
N ASN A 50 -46.33 -23.82 41.43
CA ASN A 50 -47.63 -23.66 40.78
C ASN A 50 -48.41 -22.42 41.26
N SER A 51 -49.37 -22.01 40.41
CA SER A 51 -50.68 -21.43 40.73
C SER A 51 -50.82 -19.91 41.05
N ALA A 52 -51.41 -19.23 40.05
CA ALA A 52 -52.61 -18.39 40.11
C ALA A 52 -52.80 -17.40 41.27
N MET A 53 -52.73 -16.10 40.97
CA MET A 53 -53.58 -15.04 41.54
C MET A 53 -53.46 -13.77 40.67
N ASP A 54 -54.62 -13.25 40.27
CA ASP A 54 -54.97 -11.88 39.85
C ASP A 54 -54.24 -11.14 38.71
N ILE A 55 -55.06 -10.68 37.75
CA ILE A 55 -54.73 -9.75 36.66
C ILE A 55 -55.04 -8.33 37.15
N PRO A 56 -54.05 -7.43 37.24
CA PRO A 56 -54.30 -6.00 37.29
C PRO A 56 -54.34 -5.42 35.87
N GLU A 57 -55.46 -4.76 35.59
CA GLU A 57 -55.81 -4.02 34.37
C GLU A 57 -54.68 -3.05 33.92
N LEU A 58 -54.24 -3.18 32.67
CA LEU A 58 -53.23 -2.32 32.04
C LEU A 58 -53.79 -0.90 31.81
N PRO A 59 -53.08 0.18 32.21
CA PRO A 59 -53.42 1.51 31.73
C PRO A 59 -53.07 1.63 30.24
N SER A 60 -54.04 2.11 29.46
CA SER A 60 -53.96 2.40 28.03
C SER A 60 -52.70 3.19 27.66
N THR A 61 -51.91 2.62 26.75
CA THR A 61 -50.73 3.24 26.14
C THR A 61 -51.09 4.54 25.43
N PRO A 62 -50.33 5.64 25.61
CA PRO A 62 -50.48 6.80 24.74
C PRO A 62 -50.04 6.44 23.32
N GLU A 63 -50.92 6.74 22.39
CA GLU A 63 -50.81 6.59 20.94
C GLU A 63 -49.49 7.20 20.43
N THR A 64 -48.45 6.38 20.23
CA THR A 64 -47.24 6.83 19.57
C THR A 64 -47.51 6.88 18.07
N SER A 65 -47.91 8.06 17.61
CA SER A 65 -47.92 8.49 16.22
C SER A 65 -46.75 7.87 15.44
N PRO A 66 -46.96 7.22 14.30
CA PRO A 66 -45.86 6.70 13.50
C PRO A 66 -45.04 7.89 13.03
N ARG A 67 -43.83 8.05 13.58
CA ARG A 67 -42.84 8.98 13.03
C ARG A 67 -42.63 8.58 11.58
N GLN A 68 -43.16 9.37 10.65
CA GLN A 68 -42.79 9.28 9.25
C GLN A 68 -41.28 9.51 9.19
N LEU A 69 -40.54 8.43 9.00
CA LEU A 69 -39.15 8.46 8.58
C LEU A 69 -39.13 9.15 7.21
N VAL A 70 -38.91 10.47 7.23
CA VAL A 70 -38.63 11.25 6.04
C VAL A 70 -37.36 10.64 5.45
N ARG A 71 -37.53 9.82 4.41
CA ARG A 71 -36.44 9.17 3.68
C ARG A 71 -35.65 10.28 3.00
N SER A 72 -34.65 10.82 3.69
CA SER A 72 -33.74 11.82 3.16
C SER A 72 -33.21 11.32 1.83
N LYS A 73 -33.52 12.06 0.76
CA LYS A 73 -33.09 11.78 -0.61
C LYS A 73 -31.60 12.12 -0.80
N SER A 74 -30.71 11.54 0.01
CA SER A 74 -29.26 11.74 -0.14
C SER A 74 -28.65 10.93 -1.29
N TRP A 75 -29.43 10.07 -1.94
CA TRP A 75 -28.99 9.24 -3.07
C TRP A 75 -28.59 10.03 -4.33
N GLY A 76 -28.95 11.31 -4.44
CA GLY A 76 -28.68 12.13 -5.62
C GLY A 76 -27.22 12.55 -5.83
N ASN A 77 -26.36 12.45 -4.79
CA ASN A 77 -24.97 12.89 -4.87
C ASN A 77 -23.96 11.76 -5.15
N LEU A 78 -24.38 10.49 -5.13
CA LEU A 78 -23.49 9.36 -5.41
C LEU A 78 -23.22 9.20 -6.92
N ALA A 79 -24.15 9.61 -7.78
CA ALA A 79 -24.03 9.46 -9.24
C ALA A 79 -23.04 10.45 -9.88
N ARG A 80 -22.72 11.58 -9.22
CA ARG A 80 -21.72 12.55 -9.70
C ARG A 80 -20.28 12.19 -9.31
N ALA A 81 -20.11 11.11 -8.55
CA ALA A 81 -18.83 10.49 -8.23
C ALA A 81 -18.62 9.23 -9.08
N ALA A 82 -19.04 9.25 -10.36
CA ALA A 82 -18.48 8.36 -11.37
C ALA A 82 -16.99 8.75 -11.57
N THR A 83 -16.20 8.49 -10.54
CA THR A 83 -14.77 8.69 -10.51
C THR A 83 -14.19 7.72 -11.51
N THR A 84 -13.45 8.26 -12.48
CA THR A 84 -12.48 7.48 -13.22
C THR A 84 -11.71 6.58 -12.23
N PRO A 85 -11.49 5.30 -12.57
CA PRO A 85 -10.83 4.37 -11.67
C PRO A 85 -9.48 4.97 -11.27
N LYS A 86 -9.31 5.26 -9.98
CA LYS A 86 -8.09 5.82 -9.41
C LYS A 86 -7.31 4.67 -8.81
N LEU A 87 -6.03 4.54 -9.15
CA LEU A 87 -5.14 3.48 -8.66
C LEU A 87 -5.08 3.45 -7.12
N LEU A 88 -4.81 4.61 -6.51
CA LEU A 88 -4.59 4.75 -5.07
C LEU A 88 -4.74 6.20 -4.61
N ASN A 89 -4.73 6.41 -3.30
CA ASN A 89 -4.65 7.74 -2.68
C ASN A 89 -3.32 7.93 -1.94
N VAL A 90 -2.51 8.90 -2.36
CA VAL A 90 -1.19 9.15 -1.77
C VAL A 90 -1.30 9.83 -0.39
N ARG A 91 -0.69 9.20 0.62
CA ARG A 91 -0.62 9.71 2.01
C ARG A 91 0.73 10.35 2.31
N ALA A 92 1.82 9.80 1.78
CA ALA A 92 3.16 10.39 1.80
C ALA A 92 3.92 9.98 0.53
N PRO A 93 4.73 10.88 -0.08
CA PRO A 93 5.07 12.22 0.40
C PRO A 93 3.95 13.27 0.20
N LYS A 94 4.00 14.33 1.01
CA LYS A 94 3.12 15.52 0.99
C LYS A 94 3.92 16.78 0.73
N GLN A 95 3.25 17.91 0.51
CA GLN A 95 3.93 19.18 0.22
C GLN A 95 5.00 19.57 1.25
N GLN A 96 4.74 19.31 2.54
CA GLN A 96 5.66 19.57 3.65
C GLN A 96 6.75 18.49 3.83
N THR A 97 6.75 17.41 3.05
CA THR A 97 7.75 16.36 3.16
C THR A 97 9.13 16.87 2.76
N HIS A 98 10.14 16.48 3.54
CA HIS A 98 11.54 16.73 3.24
C HIS A 98 12.31 15.41 3.30
N TRP A 99 12.83 14.97 2.17
CA TRP A 99 13.71 13.82 2.10
C TRP A 99 15.16 14.28 2.17
N ARG A 100 15.98 13.50 2.87
CA ARG A 100 17.41 13.76 3.02
C ARG A 100 18.18 12.77 2.17
N ARG A 101 19.13 13.24 1.38
CA ARG A 101 19.99 12.36 0.58
C ARG A 101 20.75 11.41 1.50
N SER A 102 21.00 10.21 1.00
CA SER A 102 21.66 9.14 1.74
C SER A 102 20.90 8.65 2.99
N GLN A 103 19.69 9.13 3.26
CA GLN A 103 18.83 8.71 4.37
C GLN A 103 17.65 7.88 3.86
N PRO A 104 17.04 7.03 4.71
CA PRO A 104 15.82 6.33 4.36
C PRO A 104 14.64 7.28 4.22
N ALA A 105 13.67 6.90 3.38
CA ALA A 105 12.43 7.64 3.17
C ALA A 105 11.23 6.69 3.13
N ILE A 106 10.08 7.20 3.57
CA ILE A 106 8.84 6.43 3.64
C ILE A 106 7.86 6.96 2.58
N LEU A 107 7.25 6.02 1.87
CA LEU A 107 6.14 6.25 0.96
C LEU A 107 4.91 5.52 1.50
N GLN A 108 3.77 6.21 1.54
CA GLN A 108 2.53 5.66 2.07
C GLN A 108 1.36 6.01 1.17
N TRP A 109 0.45 5.07 0.97
CA TRP A 109 -0.75 5.25 0.18
C TRP A 109 -1.89 4.35 0.67
N ALA A 110 -3.10 4.63 0.21
CA ALA A 110 -4.25 3.75 0.36
C ALA A 110 -4.62 3.18 -1.02
N PRO A 111 -4.48 1.87 -1.25
CA PRO A 111 -4.95 1.23 -2.48
C PRO A 111 -6.44 1.49 -2.70
N LEU A 112 -6.83 1.82 -3.93
CA LEU A 112 -8.23 2.04 -4.30
C LEU A 112 -8.69 1.01 -5.34
N ASP A 113 -7.81 0.64 -6.27
CA ASP A 113 -8.06 -0.44 -7.22
C ASP A 113 -7.47 -1.75 -6.70
N ILE A 114 -8.35 -2.64 -6.23
CA ILE A 114 -7.98 -3.96 -5.70
C ILE A 114 -7.52 -4.94 -6.77
N SER A 115 -7.74 -4.65 -8.06
CA SER A 115 -7.28 -5.50 -9.16
C SER A 115 -5.78 -5.35 -9.44
N VAL A 116 -5.17 -4.26 -8.96
CA VAL A 116 -3.74 -3.97 -9.13
C VAL A 116 -2.97 -4.51 -7.93
N ALA A 117 -2.34 -5.68 -8.11
CA ALA A 117 -1.56 -6.35 -7.06
C ALA A 117 -0.17 -5.71 -6.84
N GLU A 118 0.45 -5.21 -7.91
CA GLU A 118 1.80 -4.61 -7.88
C GLU A 118 1.82 -3.26 -8.59
N ILE A 119 2.73 -2.39 -8.15
CA ILE A 119 2.94 -1.06 -8.70
C ILE A 119 4.43 -0.76 -8.90
N ARG A 120 4.70 0.14 -9.85
CA ARG A 120 5.99 0.79 -10.05
C ARG A 120 5.97 2.18 -9.41
N ILE A 121 7.06 2.54 -8.74
CA ILE A 121 7.24 3.83 -8.08
C ILE A 121 8.44 4.53 -8.71
N VAL A 122 8.20 5.73 -9.26
CA VAL A 122 9.26 6.56 -9.85
C VAL A 122 9.28 7.95 -9.22
N LEU A 123 10.47 8.51 -9.08
CA LEU A 123 10.71 9.87 -8.63
C LEU A 123 10.99 10.75 -9.84
N LEU A 124 10.29 11.87 -9.93
CA LEU A 124 10.44 12.86 -10.98
C LEU A 124 10.71 14.24 -10.40
N GLN A 125 11.29 15.12 -11.20
CA GLN A 125 11.52 16.52 -10.87
C GLN A 125 10.82 17.41 -11.91
N LYS A 126 9.94 18.32 -11.48
CA LYS A 126 9.13 19.13 -12.41
C LYS A 126 9.97 19.92 -13.41
N SER A 127 11.04 20.56 -12.96
CA SER A 127 11.97 21.34 -13.79
C SER A 127 12.74 20.51 -14.82
N SER A 128 12.93 19.20 -14.58
CA SER A 128 13.61 18.29 -15.51
C SER A 128 12.67 17.77 -16.61
N LEU A 129 11.37 17.69 -16.34
CA LEU A 129 10.38 17.17 -17.30
C LEU A 129 10.25 17.99 -18.58
N THR A 130 10.54 19.28 -18.52
CA THR A 130 10.51 20.17 -19.70
C THR A 130 11.74 20.01 -20.60
N ASN A 131 12.86 19.51 -20.05
CA ASN A 131 14.15 19.48 -20.75
C ASN A 131 14.58 18.07 -21.14
N THR A 132 14.70 17.18 -20.16
CA THR A 132 15.34 15.86 -20.34
C THR A 132 14.38 14.70 -20.10
N ARG A 133 13.24 14.93 -19.44
CA ARG A 133 12.29 13.88 -19.00
C ARG A 133 12.95 12.75 -18.21
N SER A 134 14.03 13.05 -17.49
CA SER A 134 14.67 12.06 -16.63
C SER A 134 13.81 11.75 -15.40
N TYR A 135 13.87 10.50 -14.98
CA TYR A 135 13.22 10.00 -13.77
C TYR A 135 14.16 8.99 -13.09
N THR A 136 13.92 8.75 -11.80
CA THR A 136 14.63 7.72 -11.04
C THR A 136 13.63 6.64 -10.64
N ILE A 137 13.94 5.38 -10.95
CA ILE A 137 13.13 4.26 -10.47
C ILE A 137 13.42 4.08 -8.98
N ILE A 138 12.40 4.28 -8.15
CA ILE A 138 12.47 4.05 -6.70
C ILE A 138 12.22 2.58 -6.41
N ALA A 139 11.24 2.00 -7.11
CA ALA A 139 10.95 0.57 -7.05
C ALA A 139 10.19 0.14 -8.30
N ASP A 140 10.48 -1.05 -8.81
CA ASP A 140 9.91 -1.55 -10.06
C ASP A 140 8.68 -2.45 -9.82
N HIS A 141 8.80 -3.35 -8.85
CA HIS A 141 7.76 -4.31 -8.45
C HIS A 141 7.55 -4.21 -6.94
N VAL A 142 6.50 -3.50 -6.52
CA VAL A 142 6.11 -3.36 -5.11
C VAL A 142 4.66 -3.77 -4.97
N GLU A 143 4.39 -4.61 -3.97
CA GLU A 143 3.03 -4.95 -3.59
C GLU A 143 2.21 -3.68 -3.32
N ASN A 144 1.01 -3.62 -3.86
CA ASN A 144 0.09 -2.51 -3.64
C ASN A 144 -0.60 -2.60 -2.27
N ASN A 145 0.19 -2.67 -1.19
CA ASN A 145 -0.27 -2.88 0.19
C ASN A 145 -0.30 -1.58 1.02
N GLY A 146 0.17 -0.45 0.47
CA GLY A 146 0.06 0.87 1.08
C GLY A 146 1.34 1.43 1.72
N LEU A 147 2.44 0.68 1.74
CA LEU A 147 3.69 1.12 2.36
C LEU A 147 4.91 0.68 1.55
N PHE A 148 5.86 1.60 1.37
CA PHE A 148 7.19 1.27 0.88
C PHE A 148 8.26 2.10 1.61
N VAL A 149 9.35 1.44 1.99
CA VAL A 149 10.51 2.08 2.59
C VAL A 149 11.65 2.11 1.58
N LEU A 150 11.95 3.31 1.08
CA LEU A 150 13.16 3.55 0.33
C LEU A 150 14.34 3.52 1.30
N LYS A 151 15.19 2.49 1.18
CA LYS A 151 16.36 2.31 2.05
C LYS A 151 17.27 3.53 2.07
N GLN A 152 17.45 4.15 0.91
CA GLN A 152 18.32 5.30 0.77
C GLN A 152 17.88 6.18 -0.40
N VAL A 153 17.65 7.47 -0.12
CA VAL A 153 17.45 8.48 -1.16
C VAL A 153 18.77 8.67 -1.92
N PRO A 154 18.81 8.51 -3.25
CA PRO A 154 20.07 8.57 -4.00
C PRO A 154 20.85 9.87 -3.79
N ALA A 155 22.13 9.75 -3.46
CA ALA A 155 23.01 10.90 -3.21
C ALA A 155 23.27 11.76 -4.45
N SER A 156 23.09 11.19 -5.65
CA SER A 156 23.24 11.87 -6.94
C SER A 156 22.13 12.86 -7.26
N LEU A 157 21.02 12.84 -6.51
CA LEU A 157 19.94 13.80 -6.71
C LEU A 157 20.41 15.21 -6.33
N THR A 158 19.96 16.18 -7.12
CA THR A 158 20.14 17.60 -6.81
C THR A 158 19.24 18.01 -5.64
N LYS A 159 19.62 19.10 -4.97
CA LYS A 159 18.79 19.67 -3.90
C LYS A 159 17.78 20.61 -4.52
N ASP A 160 16.50 20.34 -4.32
CA ASP A 160 15.41 21.16 -4.84
C ASP A 160 14.09 20.90 -4.10
N LYS A 161 13.03 21.61 -4.47
CA LYS A 161 11.69 21.60 -3.87
C LYS A 161 10.57 21.21 -4.82
N ASP A 162 10.91 20.72 -6.01
CA ASP A 162 9.98 20.43 -7.09
C ASP A 162 9.92 18.94 -7.47
N TYR A 163 10.35 18.08 -6.55
CA TYR A 163 10.25 16.62 -6.68
C TYR A 163 8.84 16.12 -6.42
N PHE A 164 8.42 15.08 -7.12
CA PHE A 164 7.18 14.36 -6.83
C PHE A 164 7.36 12.88 -7.19
N VAL A 165 6.59 12.02 -6.52
CA VAL A 165 6.56 10.59 -6.79
C VAL A 165 5.35 10.27 -7.64
N ARG A 166 5.54 9.41 -8.64
CA ARG A 166 4.46 8.80 -9.41
C ARG A 166 4.38 7.32 -9.08
N PHE A 167 3.18 6.89 -8.71
CA PHE A 167 2.81 5.50 -8.54
C PHE A 167 2.07 5.04 -9.79
N MET A 168 2.45 3.89 -10.37
CA MET A 168 1.90 3.41 -11.64
C MET A 168 1.52 1.94 -11.53
N SER A 169 0.43 1.53 -12.18
CA SER A 169 0.17 0.12 -12.43
C SER A 169 1.26 -0.48 -13.33
N MET A 170 1.48 -1.79 -13.23
CA MET A 170 2.50 -2.47 -14.03
C MET A 170 2.25 -2.38 -15.54
N ASP A 171 0.99 -2.26 -15.97
CA ASP A 171 0.62 -2.06 -17.37
C ASP A 171 0.72 -0.59 -17.84
N GLY A 172 1.06 0.33 -16.92
CA GLY A 172 1.26 1.76 -17.20
C GLY A 172 -0.01 2.54 -17.51
N LYS A 173 -1.20 1.91 -17.45
CA LYS A 173 -2.46 2.58 -17.81
C LYS A 173 -2.99 3.49 -16.72
N LEU A 174 -2.73 3.15 -15.45
CA LEU A 174 -3.15 3.91 -14.30
C LEU A 174 -1.93 4.49 -13.60
N PHE A 175 -1.98 5.77 -13.27
CA PHE A 175 -0.97 6.40 -12.44
C PHE A 175 -1.54 7.51 -11.57
N VAL A 176 -0.89 7.77 -10.45
CA VAL A 176 -1.21 8.86 -9.52
C VAL A 176 0.08 9.54 -9.09
N ASP A 177 0.08 10.86 -9.17
CA ASP A 177 1.19 11.71 -8.72
C ASP A 177 0.96 12.17 -7.28
N SER A 178 2.03 12.23 -6.50
CA SER A 178 2.05 12.90 -5.21
C SER A 178 2.04 14.42 -5.38
N GLU A 179 1.85 15.12 -4.26
CA GLU A 179 2.22 16.53 -4.17
C GLU A 179 3.73 16.70 -4.35
N THR A 180 4.17 17.92 -4.69
CA THR A 180 5.59 18.24 -4.77
C THR A 180 6.20 18.47 -3.41
N PHE A 181 7.41 17.97 -3.19
CA PHE A 181 8.14 18.02 -1.94
C PHE A 181 9.63 18.31 -2.19
N SER A 182 10.41 18.42 -1.12
CA SER A 182 11.82 18.82 -1.19
C SER A 182 12.79 17.69 -0.86
N ILE A 183 13.96 17.74 -1.51
CA ILE A 183 15.09 16.85 -1.25
C ILE A 183 16.31 17.71 -0.89
N GLY A 184 16.96 17.41 0.24
CA GLY A 184 18.10 18.15 0.81
C GLY A 184 19.22 17.25 1.36
N GLU A 185 20.05 17.80 2.24
CA GLU A 185 21.09 17.05 2.99
C GLU A 185 20.52 16.33 4.20
#